data_AF-A0A9P0CXZ0-F1
#
_entry.id   AF-A0A9P0CXZ0-F1
#
_cell.length_a   1.000
_cell.length_b   1.000
_cell.length_c   1.000
_cell.angle_alpha   90.00
_cell.angle_beta   90.00
_cell.angle_gamma   90.00
#
_symmetry.space_group_name_H-M   'P 1'
#
loop_
_entity.id
_entity.type
_entity.pdbx_description
1 polymer ?
#
loop_
_entity_poly.entity_id
_entity_poly.type
_entity_poly.pdbx_seq_one_letter_code
_entity_poly.pdbx_strand_id
1 'polypeptide(L)'
;MDVDNRIQVLEDDTDVFSTVNNIVKNGQQKEGFYLCDVSEIVRKYSNWKKFFPRIPLFYGVSETFVDTNYPDKYLSIDKYNFIRQDHPTFGEGVAIYIKSIYKFKKIQCDVINNNIEQLWFMVNISNFKVAIGLA
;
A
#
# COMPACT_ATOMS: atom_id res chain seq x y z
N MET A 1 -21.55 9.85 10.59
CA MET A 1 -20.85 10.59 9.52
C MET A 1 -21.27 9.99 8.21
N ASP A 2 -21.87 10.79 7.34
CA ASP A 2 -22.15 10.40 5.96
C ASP A 2 -20.83 10.06 5.24
N VAL A 3 -20.83 8.98 4.46
CA VAL A 3 -19.60 8.47 3.80
C VAL A 3 -19.12 9.46 2.74
N ASP A 4 -20.05 10.18 2.13
CA ASP A 4 -19.79 11.15 1.06
C ASP A 4 -19.00 12.37 1.54
N ASN A 5 -18.97 12.66 2.85
CA ASN A 5 -18.21 13.79 3.41
C ASN A 5 -16.75 13.44 3.77
N ARG A 6 -16.29 12.20 3.54
CA ARG A 6 -14.91 11.77 3.88
C ARG A 6 -13.89 12.02 2.78
N ILE A 7 -14.35 12.26 1.55
CA ILE A 7 -13.49 12.55 0.40
C ILE A 7 -13.77 13.99 -0.02
N GLN A 8 -12.74 14.81 0.00
CA GLN A 8 -12.83 16.21 -0.40
C GLN A 8 -11.81 16.47 -1.50
N VAL A 9 -12.26 17.06 -2.59
CA VAL A 9 -11.37 17.61 -3.63
C VAL A 9 -10.97 18.98 -3.15
N LEU A 10 -9.66 19.23 -3.06
CA LEU A 10 -9.11 20.51 -2.65
C LEU A 10 -8.93 21.41 -3.89
N GLU A 11 -9.16 22.71 -3.70
CA GLU A 11 -8.87 23.73 -4.71
C GLU A 11 -7.36 23.98 -4.80
N ASP A 12 -6.89 24.55 -5.91
CA ASP A 12 -5.47 24.67 -6.28
C ASP A 12 -4.58 25.43 -5.27
N ASP A 13 -5.17 26.28 -4.43
CA ASP A 13 -4.47 27.08 -3.41
C ASP A 13 -4.50 26.46 -2.00
N THR A 14 -5.16 25.31 -1.85
CA THR A 14 -5.37 24.67 -0.56
C THR A 14 -4.34 23.57 -0.33
N ASP A 15 -3.59 23.66 0.77
CA ASP A 15 -2.62 22.65 1.17
C ASP A 15 -3.12 21.78 2.35
N VAL A 16 -2.36 20.72 2.65
CA VAL A 16 -2.66 19.78 3.74
C VAL A 16 -2.76 20.49 5.10
N PHE A 17 -1.85 21.42 5.40
CA PHE A 17 -1.84 22.15 6.66
C PHE A 17 -3.03 23.11 6.78
N SER A 18 -3.36 23.85 5.72
CA SER A 18 -4.55 24.71 5.72
C SER A 18 -5.81 23.88 5.90
N THR A 19 -5.90 22.71 5.28
CA THR A 19 -7.01 21.76 5.43
C THR A 19 -7.16 21.27 6.87
N VAL A 20 -6.07 20.80 7.50
CA VAL A 20 -6.07 20.37 8.91
C VAL A 20 -6.50 21.52 9.83
N ASN A 21 -5.93 22.71 9.63
CA ASN A 21 -6.28 23.89 10.42
C ASN A 21 -7.76 24.26 10.31
N ASN A 22 -8.35 24.17 9.11
CA ASN A 22 -9.76 24.46 8.89
C ASN A 22 -10.66 23.44 9.62
N ILE A 23 -10.34 22.14 9.55
CA ILE A 23 -11.09 21.08 10.26
C ILE A 23 -11.07 21.33 11.77
N VAL A 24 -9.89 21.66 12.33
CA VAL A 24 -9.72 21.91 13.76
C VAL A 24 -10.47 23.17 14.20
N LYS A 25 -10.34 24.28 13.46
CA LYS A 25 -10.97 25.57 13.81
C LYS A 25 -12.49 25.53 13.72
N ASN A 26 -13.04 24.81 12.76
CA ASN A 26 -14.49 24.71 12.57
C ASN A 26 -15.17 23.79 13.61
N GLY A 27 -14.41 23.18 14.53
CA GLY A 27 -14.93 22.32 15.59
C GLY A 27 -15.64 21.07 15.07
N GLN A 28 -15.47 20.75 13.78
CA GLN A 28 -16.12 19.62 13.12
C GLN A 28 -15.59 18.28 13.62
N GLN A 29 -14.35 18.25 14.14
CA GLN A 29 -13.73 17.04 14.66
C GLN A 29 -13.12 17.27 16.04
N LYS A 30 -13.61 16.51 17.02
CA LYS A 30 -13.18 16.58 18.44
C LYS A 30 -12.22 15.46 18.83
N GLU A 31 -12.18 14.38 18.05
CA GLU A 31 -11.29 13.24 18.24
C GLU A 31 -10.09 13.30 17.29
N GLY A 32 -9.05 12.50 17.56
CA GLY A 32 -7.93 12.33 16.63
C GLY A 32 -8.42 11.82 15.27
N PHE A 33 -7.83 12.33 14.20
CA PHE A 33 -8.20 11.97 12.83
C PHE A 33 -6.97 11.86 11.94
N TYR A 34 -7.13 11.16 10.83
CA TYR A 34 -6.14 11.08 9.76
C TYR A 34 -6.59 11.90 8.56
N LEU A 35 -5.62 12.54 7.89
CA LEU A 35 -5.80 13.12 6.56
C LEU A 35 -4.92 12.34 5.59
N CYS A 36 -5.51 11.86 4.49
CA CYS A 36 -4.79 11.16 3.43
C CYS A 36 -4.75 12.06 2.18
N ASP A 37 -3.58 12.62 1.87
CA ASP A 37 -3.36 13.34 0.62
C ASP A 37 -3.01 12.34 -0.49
N VAL A 38 -4.02 11.97 -1.28
CA VAL A 38 -3.87 11.06 -2.41
C VAL A 38 -2.99 11.66 -3.52
N SER A 39 -2.89 12.98 -3.63
CA SER A 39 -2.04 13.64 -4.64
C SER A 39 -0.55 13.32 -4.40
N GLU A 40 -0.16 13.10 -3.14
CA GLU A 40 1.20 12.71 -2.78
C GLU A 40 1.58 11.34 -3.37
N ILE A 41 0.64 10.38 -3.35
CA ILE A 41 0.79 9.05 -3.95
C ILE A 41 0.95 9.17 -5.46
N VAL A 42 0.09 9.97 -6.11
CA VAL A 42 0.13 10.22 -7.56
C VAL A 42 1.45 10.89 -7.98
N ARG A 43 1.94 11.85 -7.18
CA ARG A 43 3.21 12.54 -7.41
C ARG A 43 4.39 11.59 -7.26
N LYS A 44 4.43 10.77 -6.20
CA LYS A 44 5.48 9.74 -6.01
C LYS A 44 5.51 8.75 -7.17
N TYR A 45 4.34 8.28 -7.63
CA TYR A 45 4.24 7.42 -8.80
C TYR A 45 4.75 8.09 -10.08
N SER A 46 4.33 9.34 -10.33
CA SER A 46 4.77 10.12 -11.50
C SER A 46 6.28 10.33 -11.51
N ASN A 47 6.86 10.67 -10.36
CA ASN A 47 8.30 10.81 -10.18
C ASN A 47 9.02 9.49 -10.43
N TRP A 48 8.52 8.37 -9.88
CA TRP A 48 9.10 7.05 -10.16
C TRP A 48 9.13 6.75 -11.66
N LYS A 49 8.02 6.99 -12.37
CA LYS A 49 7.95 6.78 -13.83
C LYS A 49 8.90 7.66 -14.60
N LYS A 50 9.11 8.91 -14.16
CA LYS A 50 10.05 9.85 -14.76
C LYS A 50 11.51 9.41 -14.54
N PHE A 51 11.88 9.04 -13.33
CA PHE A 51 13.27 8.72 -12.98
C PHE A 51 13.67 7.28 -13.31
N PHE A 52 12.73 6.33 -13.24
CA PHE A 52 12.96 4.90 -13.45
C PHE A 52 12.01 4.32 -14.51
N PRO A 53 12.04 4.82 -15.77
CA PRO A 53 11.05 4.45 -16.79
C PRO A 53 11.06 2.97 -17.17
N ARG A 54 12.20 2.28 -16.98
CA ARG A 54 12.38 0.86 -17.31
C ARG A 54 12.20 -0.08 -16.11
N ILE A 55 12.08 0.46 -14.90
CA ILE A 55 11.93 -0.36 -13.69
C ILE A 55 10.45 -0.50 -13.37
N PRO A 56 9.89 -1.73 -13.39
CA PRO A 56 8.52 -1.94 -12.97
C PRO A 56 8.36 -1.58 -11.49
N LEU A 57 7.25 -0.92 -11.17
CA LEU A 57 6.89 -0.61 -9.80
C LEU A 57 6.04 -1.76 -9.24
N PHE A 58 6.44 -2.27 -8.09
CA PHE A 58 5.65 -3.17 -7.25
C PHE A 58 5.34 -2.43 -5.95
N TYR A 59 4.11 -2.54 -5.46
CA TYR A 59 3.70 -1.85 -4.24
C TYR A 59 3.75 -2.82 -3.07
N GLY A 60 4.67 -2.59 -2.14
CA GLY A 60 4.76 -3.32 -0.87
C GLY A 60 4.06 -2.55 0.24
N VAL A 61 3.36 -3.28 1.10
CA VAL A 61 2.67 -2.77 2.29
C VAL A 61 3.21 -3.52 3.49
N SER A 62 3.91 -2.82 4.36
CA SER A 62 4.20 -3.29 5.71
C SER A 62 3.07 -2.89 6.65
N GLU A 63 2.90 -3.64 7.73
CA GLU A 63 1.90 -3.36 8.77
C GLU A 63 0.48 -3.30 8.18
N THR A 64 0.06 -4.40 7.57
CA THR A 64 -1.27 -4.47 6.94
C THR A 64 -2.42 -4.33 7.93
N PHE A 65 -2.19 -4.67 9.22
CA PHE A 65 -3.20 -4.67 10.28
C PHE A 65 -4.46 -5.48 9.91
N VAL A 66 -4.30 -6.53 9.11
CA VAL A 66 -5.37 -7.48 8.78
C VAL A 66 -5.02 -8.85 9.33
N ASP A 67 -6.03 -9.58 9.79
CA ASP A 67 -5.87 -10.96 10.21
C ASP A 67 -6.12 -11.94 9.06
N THR A 68 -5.76 -13.21 9.28
CA THR A 68 -5.87 -14.29 8.30
C THR A 68 -7.31 -14.58 7.83
N ASN A 69 -8.33 -14.14 8.57
CA ASN A 69 -9.74 -14.32 8.21
C ASN A 69 -10.31 -13.12 7.43
N TYR A 70 -9.57 -12.02 7.31
CA TYR A 70 -10.02 -10.85 6.58
C TYR A 70 -10.17 -11.18 5.08
N PRO A 71 -11.29 -10.91 4.39
CA PRO A 71 -11.47 -11.35 3.01
C PRO A 71 -10.63 -10.58 1.98
N ASP A 72 -9.91 -11.29 1.10
CA ASP A 72 -9.09 -10.70 0.02
C ASP A 72 -9.88 -9.75 -0.89
N LYS A 73 -11.17 -10.00 -1.12
CA LYS A 73 -12.01 -9.19 -2.03
C LYS A 73 -12.05 -7.69 -1.68
N TYR A 74 -11.79 -7.32 -0.43
CA TYR A 74 -11.76 -5.93 0.03
C TYR A 74 -10.38 -5.29 -0.15
N LEU A 75 -9.35 -6.10 -0.39
CA LEU A 75 -7.97 -5.67 -0.60
C LEU A 75 -7.56 -5.81 -2.07
N SER A 76 -8.24 -6.64 -2.85
CA SER A 76 -7.96 -6.87 -4.26
C SER A 76 -8.08 -5.61 -5.12
N ILE A 77 -7.06 -5.34 -5.91
CA ILE A 77 -7.03 -4.27 -6.92
C ILE A 77 -7.05 -4.91 -8.31
N ASP A 78 -7.93 -4.44 -9.19
CA ASP A 78 -8.01 -4.91 -10.57
C ASP A 78 -6.63 -4.87 -11.27
N LYS A 79 -6.32 -5.95 -12.00
CA LYS A 79 -5.03 -6.16 -12.71
C LYS A 79 -3.80 -6.30 -11.80
N TYR A 80 -3.97 -6.58 -10.52
CA TYR A 80 -2.89 -6.96 -9.63
C TYR A 80 -3.10 -8.36 -9.05
N ASN A 81 -2.03 -9.13 -8.99
CA ASN A 81 -1.90 -10.24 -8.07
C ASN A 81 -1.63 -9.65 -6.68
N PHE A 82 -2.42 -10.06 -5.71
CA PHE A 82 -2.26 -9.68 -4.31
C PHE A 82 -1.73 -10.87 -3.52
N ILE A 83 -0.63 -10.65 -2.81
CA ILE A 83 0.03 -11.69 -2.00
C ILE A 83 0.24 -11.07 -0.63
N ARG A 84 -0.15 -11.79 0.42
CA ARG A 84 0.04 -11.34 1.79
C ARG A 84 0.49 -12.45 2.73
N GLN A 85 0.95 -12.04 3.89
CA GLN A 85 1.26 -12.89 5.03
C GLN A 85 0.82 -12.13 6.28
N ASP A 86 -0.17 -12.69 6.95
CA ASP A 86 -0.90 -12.01 8.03
C ASP A 86 -0.69 -12.72 9.35
N HIS A 87 -0.81 -11.98 10.45
CA HIS A 87 -0.86 -12.56 11.79
C HIS A 87 -2.26 -13.19 12.04
N PRO A 88 -2.36 -14.29 12.83
CA PRO A 88 -3.66 -14.90 13.15
C PRO A 88 -4.63 -13.98 13.91
N THR A 89 -4.11 -12.97 14.61
CA THR A 89 -4.88 -11.92 15.28
C THR A 89 -4.56 -10.56 14.69
N PHE A 90 -5.40 -9.56 14.96
CA PHE A 90 -5.16 -8.17 14.56
C PHE A 90 -3.77 -7.68 15.01
N GLY A 91 -3.00 -7.15 14.06
CA GLY A 91 -1.62 -6.68 14.25
C GLY A 91 -0.69 -7.21 13.17
N GLU A 92 0.35 -6.44 12.83
CA GLU A 92 1.42 -6.82 11.90
C GLU A 92 0.92 -7.21 10.48
N GLY A 93 1.78 -7.90 9.75
CA GLY A 93 1.51 -8.45 8.41
C GLY A 93 2.10 -7.63 7.28
N VAL A 94 2.41 -8.33 6.20
CA VAL A 94 2.98 -7.73 4.98
C VAL A 94 2.19 -8.17 3.76
N ALA A 95 2.10 -7.29 2.77
CA ALA A 95 1.47 -7.59 1.51
C ALA A 95 2.16 -6.92 0.32
N ILE A 96 1.98 -7.49 -0.86
CA ILE A 96 2.56 -6.99 -2.10
C ILE A 96 1.53 -7.07 -3.21
N TYR A 97 1.44 -5.98 -3.97
CA TYR A 97 0.69 -5.90 -5.22
C TYR A 97 1.65 -5.96 -6.40
N ILE A 98 1.48 -7.01 -7.21
CA ILE A 98 2.27 -7.25 -8.43
C ILE A 98 1.32 -7.20 -9.62
N LYS A 99 1.60 -6.37 -10.63
CA LYS A 99 0.74 -6.34 -11.83
C LYS A 99 0.59 -7.74 -12.43
N SER A 100 -0.64 -8.11 -12.81
CA SER A 100 -1.00 -9.45 -13.27
C SER A 100 -0.21 -9.95 -14.48
N ILE A 101 0.35 -9.02 -15.27
CA ILE A 101 1.22 -9.31 -16.41
C ILE A 101 2.55 -9.97 -16.02
N TYR A 102 3.00 -9.84 -14.77
CA TYR A 102 4.25 -10.44 -14.31
C TYR A 102 4.02 -11.83 -13.72
N LYS A 103 4.79 -12.79 -14.21
CA LYS A 103 4.91 -14.11 -13.59
C LYS A 103 5.92 -14.03 -12.45
N PHE A 104 5.55 -14.54 -11.29
CA PHE A 104 6.40 -14.58 -10.10
C PHE A 104 6.30 -15.93 -9.39
N LYS A 105 7.27 -16.22 -8.53
CA LYS A 105 7.26 -17.38 -7.62
C LYS A 105 7.56 -16.88 -6.21
N LYS A 106 6.67 -17.17 -5.24
CA LYS A 106 6.97 -16.93 -3.82
C LYS A 106 8.19 -17.77 -3.43
N ILE A 107 9.15 -17.14 -2.77
CA ILE A 107 10.32 -17.80 -2.20
C ILE A 107 9.98 -18.09 -0.75
N GLN A 108 10.07 -19.36 -0.37
CA GLN A 108 10.03 -19.74 1.04
C GLN A 108 11.46 -19.63 1.57
N CYS A 109 11.67 -18.79 2.56
CA CYS A 109 12.95 -18.73 3.26
C CYS A 109 12.89 -19.76 4.40
N ASP A 110 13.75 -20.77 4.35
CA ASP A 110 13.82 -21.87 5.33
C ASP A 110 14.43 -21.44 6.68
N VAL A 111 14.36 -20.15 7.02
CA VAL A 111 14.85 -19.67 8.31
C VAL A 111 13.85 -20.10 9.38
N ILE A 112 14.37 -20.62 10.47
CA ILE A 112 13.72 -21.41 11.54
C ILE A 112 12.52 -20.73 12.24
N ASN A 113 12.15 -19.50 11.87
CA ASN A 113 10.94 -18.83 12.33
C ASN A 113 10.09 -18.43 11.12
N ASN A 114 8.82 -18.85 11.11
CA ASN A 114 7.75 -18.33 10.25
C ASN A 114 7.56 -16.83 10.52
N ASN A 115 8.53 -16.01 10.13
CA ASN A 115 8.46 -14.59 10.40
C ASN A 115 7.44 -13.98 9.44
N ILE A 116 6.28 -13.66 10.00
CA ILE A 116 5.15 -13.05 9.28
C ILE A 116 5.45 -11.64 8.79
N GLU A 117 6.56 -11.07 9.24
CA GLU A 117 7.06 -9.76 8.85
C GLU A 117 7.69 -9.75 7.45
N GLN A 118 7.87 -10.90 6.79
CA GLN A 118 8.62 -10.95 5.53
C GLN A 118 7.91 -11.67 4.38
N LEU A 119 8.03 -11.09 3.19
CA LEU A 119 7.60 -11.69 1.93
C LEU A 119 8.70 -11.60 0.88
N TRP A 120 9.11 -12.76 0.38
CA TRP A 120 10.10 -12.88 -0.67
C TRP A 120 9.50 -13.47 -1.94
N PHE A 121 9.84 -12.90 -3.08
CA PHE A 121 9.40 -13.40 -4.38
C PHE A 121 10.46 -13.24 -5.44
N MET A 122 10.45 -14.18 -6.37
CA MET A 122 11.27 -14.16 -7.58
C MET A 122 10.39 -13.72 -8.74
N VAL A 123 10.79 -12.67 -9.45
CA VAL A 123 10.09 -12.16 -10.64
C VAL A 123 11.05 -12.10 -11.82
N ASN A 124 10.53 -12.43 -13.02
CA ASN A 124 11.26 -12.24 -14.27
C ASN A 124 10.90 -10.87 -14.85
N ILE A 125 11.89 -10.00 -15.00
CA ILE A 125 11.75 -8.66 -15.58
C ILE A 125 12.68 -8.60 -16.79
N SER A 126 12.10 -8.64 -17.98
CA SER A 126 12.86 -8.79 -19.24
C SER A 126 13.77 -10.03 -19.19
N ASN A 127 15.08 -9.85 -19.30
CA ASN A 127 16.10 -10.90 -19.21
C ASN A 127 16.67 -11.08 -17.80
N PHE A 128 16.18 -10.34 -16.80
CA PHE A 128 16.64 -10.45 -15.43
C PHE A 128 15.69 -11.28 -14.58
N LYS A 129 16.27 -12.12 -13.73
CA LYS A 129 15.56 -12.84 -12.68
C LYS A 129 15.92 -12.19 -11.35
N VAL A 130 14.95 -11.54 -10.72
CA VAL A 130 15.16 -10.66 -9.57
C VAL A 130 14.42 -11.22 -8.36
N ALA A 131 15.13 -11.36 -7.24
CA ALA A 131 14.53 -11.62 -5.94
C ALA A 131 14.20 -10.28 -5.27
N ILE A 132 12.98 -10.13 -4.78
CA ILE A 132 12.51 -8.95 -4.07
C ILE A 132 11.98 -9.41 -2.72
N GLY A 133 12.44 -8.75 -1.66
CA GLY A 133 11.99 -8.95 -0.29
C GLY A 133 11.29 -7.71 0.22
N LEU A 134 10.18 -7.92 0.93
CA LEU A 134 9.56 -6.95 1.82
C LEU A 134 9.79 -7.46 3.24
N ALA A 135 10.27 -6.59 4.12
CA ALA A 135 10.57 -6.83 5.52
C ALA A 135 10.23 -5.59 6.33
#